data_AF-A0A8J3T671-F1
#
_entry.id   AF-A0A8J3T671-F1
#
_cell.length_a   1.000
_cell.length_b   1.000
_cell.length_c   1.000
_cell.angle_alpha   90.00
_cell.angle_beta   90.00
_cell.angle_gamma   90.00
#
_symmetry.space_group_name_H-M   'P 1'
#
loop_
_entity.id
_entity.type
_entity.pdbx_description
1 polymer ?
#
loop_
_entity_poly.entity_id
_entity_poly.type
_entity_poly.pdbx_seq_one_letter_code
_entity_poly.pdbx_strand_id
1 'polypeptide(L)'
;MTQNPSFSDLWQDDERLPASPARGGPESTRAGGQESERSFFCRICQRSERGRWVPAGWYLLERAPGGKGRHLRLGLYCSVDCLVRAGQLLEEGAATHARRLDLPSEAERRRERERVVEVAQTLLSGGMSIRQAADQLTVPAFTLKTWLREAGVRIEAATAPQQAARVAVAAAAGSAGQRPTVEHHPVSVLNEWEQQGRIGRLEWEVASTGPAHAPVFCAVVSARLTEGERVVRASGQGASKAAARTVAAAMLLSEVGEPGASPSG
;
A
#
# COMPACT_ATOMS: atom_id res chain seq x y z
N MET A 1 26.70 -40.59 -22.84
CA MET A 1 26.78 -40.39 -21.39
C MET A 1 27.56 -39.11 -21.14
N THR A 2 26.87 -37.99 -21.04
CA THR A 2 27.45 -36.65 -20.90
C THR A 2 27.25 -36.20 -19.46
N GLN A 3 28.34 -36.05 -18.72
CA GLN A 3 28.34 -35.61 -17.32
C GLN A 3 28.04 -34.11 -17.26
N ASN A 4 27.05 -33.72 -16.45
CA ASN A 4 26.79 -32.32 -16.11
C ASN A 4 27.85 -31.85 -15.10
N PRO A 5 28.44 -30.65 -15.26
CA PRO A 5 29.33 -30.09 -14.26
C PRO A 5 28.56 -29.69 -12.98
N SER A 6 29.20 -29.93 -11.85
CA SER A 6 28.71 -29.64 -10.50
C SER A 6 28.70 -28.13 -10.22
N PHE A 7 27.70 -27.68 -9.47
CA PHE A 7 27.47 -26.28 -9.07
C PHE A 7 28.59 -25.70 -8.16
N SER A 8 29.52 -26.55 -7.71
CA SER A 8 30.60 -26.21 -6.76
C SER A 8 31.81 -25.54 -7.40
N ASP A 9 31.98 -25.60 -8.74
CA ASP A 9 33.21 -25.13 -9.41
C ASP A 9 33.16 -23.66 -9.87
N LEU A 10 32.08 -22.92 -9.61
CA LEU A 10 31.90 -21.52 -10.07
C LEU A 10 32.32 -20.45 -9.04
N TRP A 11 32.98 -20.82 -7.94
CA TRP A 11 33.34 -19.88 -6.85
C TRP A 11 34.77 -20.05 -6.31
N GLN A 12 35.71 -20.53 -7.12
CA GLN A 12 37.14 -20.51 -6.77
C GLN A 12 37.92 -19.82 -7.87
N ASP A 13 37.91 -18.48 -7.84
CA ASP A 13 39.03 -17.66 -8.28
C ASP A 13 38.85 -16.27 -7.66
N ASP A 14 39.47 -16.12 -6.49
CA ASP A 14 39.71 -14.85 -5.80
C ASP A 14 41.12 -14.44 -6.19
N GLU A 15 41.28 -13.50 -7.13
CA GLU A 15 42.45 -12.61 -7.12
C GLU A 15 42.23 -11.34 -7.99
N ARG A 16 42.31 -10.19 -7.29
CA ARG A 16 42.66 -8.83 -7.76
C ARG A 16 41.57 -8.01 -8.47
N LEU A 17 40.63 -7.49 -7.67
CA LEU A 17 39.87 -6.28 -8.01
C LEU A 17 40.63 -5.02 -7.58
N PRO A 18 40.78 -3.99 -8.44
CA PRO A 18 41.31 -2.69 -8.03
C PRO A 18 40.33 -1.93 -7.12
N ALA A 19 40.90 -1.12 -6.23
CA ALA A 19 40.19 -0.38 -5.19
C ALA A 19 39.02 0.48 -5.72
N SER A 20 37.87 0.37 -5.05
CA SER A 20 36.69 1.21 -5.28
C SER A 20 36.94 2.65 -4.83
N PRO A 21 36.70 3.68 -5.67
CA PRO A 21 36.60 5.05 -5.19
C PRO A 21 35.27 5.27 -4.45
N ALA A 22 35.36 6.10 -3.42
CA ALA A 22 34.36 6.36 -2.40
C ALA A 22 33.07 7.04 -2.90
N ARG A 23 32.06 6.97 -2.02
CA ARG A 23 30.73 7.60 -2.04
C ARG A 23 30.72 9.02 -2.61
N GLY A 24 29.82 9.27 -3.56
CA GLY A 24 29.23 10.58 -3.85
C GLY A 24 27.70 10.45 -3.89
N GLY A 25 27.00 11.25 -3.09
CA GLY A 25 25.54 11.33 -3.06
C GLY A 25 24.95 12.00 -4.32
N PRO A 26 23.62 11.95 -4.51
CA PRO A 26 22.99 12.48 -5.70
C PRO A 26 22.73 13.99 -5.53
N GLU A 27 23.68 14.82 -5.92
CA GLU A 27 23.37 16.16 -6.42
C GLU A 27 22.99 16.05 -7.89
N SER A 28 21.74 16.43 -8.19
CA SER A 28 21.22 16.51 -9.55
C SER A 28 21.77 17.74 -10.25
N THR A 29 22.95 17.64 -10.83
CA THR A 29 23.44 18.64 -11.78
C THR A 29 22.97 18.26 -13.18
N ARG A 30 21.96 18.99 -13.68
CA ARG A 30 21.65 19.05 -15.12
C ARG A 30 22.87 19.67 -15.82
N ALA A 31 23.75 18.83 -16.33
CA ALA A 31 24.78 19.19 -17.30
C ALA A 31 24.63 18.22 -18.49
N GLY A 32 24.72 18.74 -19.71
CA GLY A 32 24.53 18.01 -20.97
C GLY A 32 25.45 16.79 -21.09
N GLY A 33 25.00 15.66 -20.55
CA GLY A 33 25.73 14.41 -20.58
C GLY A 33 25.66 13.84 -21.98
N GLN A 34 26.82 13.64 -22.60
CA GLN A 34 26.97 12.56 -23.57
C GLN A 34 26.28 11.33 -22.98
N GLU A 35 25.20 10.87 -23.61
CA GLU A 35 24.55 9.61 -23.25
C GLU A 35 25.59 8.51 -23.43
N SER A 36 26.29 8.21 -22.34
CA SER A 36 27.35 7.22 -22.32
C SER A 36 26.73 5.87 -22.65
N GLU A 37 27.33 5.19 -23.60
CA GLU A 37 26.94 3.84 -23.97
C GLU A 37 27.06 2.93 -22.73
N ARG A 38 25.99 2.19 -22.44
CA ARG A 38 25.91 1.26 -21.30
C ARG A 38 25.98 -0.16 -21.83
N SER A 39 26.57 -1.07 -21.04
CA SER A 39 26.47 -2.50 -21.30
C SER A 39 25.28 -3.10 -20.55
N PHE A 40 24.51 -3.92 -21.25
CA PHE A 40 23.40 -4.71 -20.72
C PHE A 40 23.83 -6.17 -20.74
N PHE A 41 23.62 -6.88 -19.63
CA PHE A 41 24.09 -8.25 -19.44
C PHE A 41 22.96 -9.15 -18.96
N CYS A 42 22.73 -10.26 -19.66
CA CYS A 42 21.77 -11.26 -19.26
C CYS A 42 22.38 -12.18 -18.20
N ARG A 43 21.78 -12.25 -17.01
CA ARG A 43 22.30 -13.08 -15.91
C ARG A 43 22.21 -14.60 -16.13
N ILE A 44 21.46 -15.05 -17.15
CA ILE A 44 21.26 -16.48 -17.41
C ILE A 44 22.17 -16.98 -18.52
N CYS A 45 22.09 -16.39 -19.71
CA CYS A 45 22.86 -16.85 -20.88
C CYS A 45 24.14 -16.03 -21.10
N GLN A 46 24.42 -15.04 -20.24
CA GLN A 46 25.60 -14.17 -20.31
C GLN A 46 25.71 -13.33 -21.59
N ARG A 47 24.66 -13.29 -22.43
CA ARG A 47 24.58 -12.39 -23.58
C ARG A 47 24.77 -10.96 -23.11
N SER A 48 25.62 -10.22 -23.82
CA SER A 48 25.88 -8.81 -23.57
C SER A 48 25.58 -7.97 -24.81
N GLU A 49 24.98 -6.81 -24.60
CA GLU A 49 24.72 -5.82 -25.64
C GLU A 49 25.13 -4.44 -25.14
N ARG A 50 25.57 -3.58 -26.05
CA ARG A 50 25.93 -2.19 -25.74
C ARG A 50 24.96 -1.25 -26.43
N GLY A 51 24.58 -0.20 -25.73
CA GLY A 51 23.67 0.80 -26.26
C GLY A 51 23.38 1.88 -25.24
N ARG A 52 22.76 2.95 -25.70
CA ARG A 52 22.33 4.03 -24.80
C ARG A 52 21.11 3.64 -23.96
N TRP A 53 20.29 2.74 -24.50
CA TRP A 53 19.02 2.28 -23.92
C TRP A 53 18.97 0.75 -23.82
N VAL A 54 18.12 0.25 -22.92
CA VAL A 54 17.87 -1.20 -22.81
C VAL A 54 17.39 -1.71 -24.16
N PRO A 55 17.99 -2.77 -24.72
CA PRO A 55 17.62 -3.22 -26.05
C PRO A 55 16.20 -3.78 -26.08
N ALA A 56 15.55 -3.67 -27.25
CA ALA A 56 14.21 -4.22 -27.43
C ALA A 56 14.18 -5.73 -27.19
N GLY A 57 13.11 -6.23 -26.57
CA GLY A 57 12.97 -7.66 -26.23
C GLY A 57 13.75 -8.09 -24.98
N TRP A 58 14.39 -7.16 -24.27
CA TRP A 58 14.95 -7.43 -22.95
C TRP A 58 13.92 -7.18 -21.84
N TYR A 59 14.00 -7.99 -20.79
CA TYR A 59 13.08 -8.01 -19.66
C TYR A 59 13.81 -7.66 -18.37
N LEU A 60 13.11 -6.93 -17.50
CA LEU A 60 13.57 -6.51 -16.19
C LEU A 60 12.83 -7.31 -15.12
N LEU A 61 13.56 -7.96 -14.22
CA LEU A 61 12.97 -8.61 -13.05
C LEU A 61 13.19 -7.74 -11.82
N GLU A 62 12.09 -7.42 -11.14
CA GLU A 62 12.09 -6.65 -9.90
C GLU A 62 11.30 -7.36 -8.82
N ARG A 63 11.75 -7.23 -7.58
CA ARG A 63 11.02 -7.68 -6.39
C ARG A 63 10.42 -6.48 -5.69
N ALA A 64 9.10 -6.46 -5.55
CA ALA A 64 8.43 -5.55 -4.64
C ALA A 64 8.63 -6.06 -3.21
N PRO A 65 9.29 -5.31 -2.30
CA PRO A 65 9.52 -5.76 -0.93
C PRO A 65 8.24 -5.74 -0.05
N GLY A 66 7.08 -5.36 -0.61
CA GLY A 66 5.85 -5.09 0.15
C GLY A 66 5.89 -3.70 0.81
N GLY A 67 4.78 -2.95 0.75
CA GLY A 67 4.68 -1.60 1.29
C GLY A 67 5.12 -0.48 0.34
N LYS A 68 5.41 0.72 0.88
CA LYS A 68 5.81 1.93 0.10
C LYS A 68 7.29 1.96 -0.31
N GLY A 69 7.98 0.81 -0.26
CA GLY A 69 9.39 0.70 -0.58
C GLY A 69 9.66 0.82 -2.08
N ARG A 70 10.91 1.15 -2.44
CA ARG A 70 11.36 1.10 -3.85
C ARG A 70 11.47 -0.37 -4.29
N HIS A 71 11.15 -0.63 -5.55
CA HIS A 71 11.34 -1.95 -6.15
C HIS A 71 12.82 -2.32 -6.14
N LEU A 72 13.12 -3.56 -5.75
CA LEU A 72 14.48 -4.10 -5.76
C LEU A 72 14.74 -4.76 -7.12
N ARG A 73 15.62 -4.16 -7.92
CA ARG A 73 16.00 -4.70 -9.21
C ARG A 73 16.86 -5.96 -9.05
N LEU A 74 16.39 -7.09 -9.57
CA LEU A 74 17.06 -8.39 -9.48
C LEU A 74 17.95 -8.69 -10.69
N GLY A 75 17.56 -8.27 -11.89
CA GLY A 75 18.35 -8.53 -13.10
C GLY A 75 17.70 -8.11 -14.40
N LEU A 76 18.49 -8.16 -15.48
CA LEU A 76 18.04 -8.02 -16.88
C LEU A 76 18.20 -9.36 -17.61
N TYR A 77 17.30 -9.62 -18.56
CA TYR A 77 17.22 -10.89 -19.30
C TYR A 77 16.94 -10.62 -20.77
N CYS A 78 17.67 -11.26 -21.68
CA CYS A 78 17.58 -10.97 -23.11
C CYS A 78 16.38 -11.66 -23.81
N SER A 79 15.60 -12.47 -23.09
CA SER A 79 14.42 -13.16 -23.61
C SER A 79 13.47 -13.57 -22.48
N VAL A 80 12.23 -13.90 -22.84
CA VAL A 80 11.23 -14.46 -21.90
C VAL A 80 11.73 -15.75 -21.28
N ASP A 81 12.38 -16.63 -22.05
CA ASP A 81 12.91 -17.90 -21.54
C ASP A 81 13.97 -17.69 -20.45
N CYS A 82 14.86 -16.71 -20.65
CA CYS A 82 15.84 -16.33 -19.63
C CYS A 82 15.16 -15.75 -18.38
N LEU A 83 14.09 -14.97 -18.55
CA LEU A 83 13.33 -14.44 -17.42
C LEU A 83 12.64 -15.56 -16.62
N VAL A 84 11.98 -16.50 -17.30
CA VAL A 84 11.29 -17.64 -16.68
C VAL A 84 12.28 -18.53 -15.93
N ARG A 85 13.41 -18.86 -16.56
CA ARG A 85 14.49 -19.64 -15.92
C ARG A 85 15.07 -18.93 -14.69
N ALA A 86 15.19 -17.60 -14.74
CA ALA A 86 15.60 -16.83 -13.57
C ALA A 86 14.57 -16.88 -12.44
N GLY A 87 13.27 -16.87 -12.76
CA GLY A 87 12.20 -17.09 -11.79
C GLY A 87 12.31 -18.44 -11.10
N GLN A 88 12.51 -19.52 -11.87
CA GLN A 88 12.70 -20.87 -11.32
C GLN A 88 13.92 -20.95 -10.39
N LEU A 89 15.06 -20.36 -10.76
CA LEU A 89 16.25 -20.32 -9.90
C LEU A 89 16.00 -19.56 -8.59
N LEU A 90 15.20 -18.50 -8.62
CA LEU A 90 14.83 -17.78 -7.40
C LEU A 90 13.92 -18.61 -6.49
N GLU A 91 12.97 -19.36 -7.07
CA GLU A 91 12.11 -20.29 -6.34
C GLU A 91 12.92 -21.43 -5.70
N GLU A 92 13.84 -22.04 -6.46
CA GLU A 92 14.75 -23.07 -5.96
C GLU A 92 15.68 -22.54 -4.85
N GLY A 93 16.22 -21.34 -5.04
CA GLY A 93 17.03 -20.64 -4.05
C GLY A 93 16.24 -20.35 -2.77
N ALA A 94 15.00 -19.89 -2.91
CA ALA A 94 14.10 -19.66 -1.78
C ALA A 94 13.77 -20.97 -1.03
N ALA A 95 13.48 -22.05 -1.75
CA ALA A 95 13.22 -23.36 -1.15
C ALA A 95 14.46 -23.93 -0.44
N THR A 96 15.64 -23.74 -1.00
CA THR A 96 16.91 -24.17 -0.40
C THR A 96 17.26 -23.34 0.84
N HIS A 97 17.04 -22.03 0.78
CA HIS A 97 17.20 -21.14 1.92
C HIS A 97 16.23 -21.47 3.05
N ALA A 98 14.96 -21.75 2.72
CA ALA A 98 13.96 -22.18 3.69
C ALA A 98 14.36 -23.48 4.38
N ARG A 99 14.81 -24.50 3.63
CA ARG A 99 15.33 -25.76 4.20
C ARG A 99 16.51 -25.53 5.14
N ARG A 100 17.43 -24.64 4.78
CA ARG A 100 18.61 -24.32 5.62
C ARG A 100 18.21 -23.68 6.95
N LEU A 101 17.16 -22.86 6.95
CA LEU A 101 16.65 -22.16 8.12
C LEU A 101 15.55 -22.95 8.85
N ASP A 102 15.29 -24.20 8.44
CA ASP A 102 14.20 -25.04 8.95
C ASP A 102 12.83 -24.30 8.93
N LEU A 103 12.62 -23.49 7.90
CA LEU A 103 11.36 -22.77 7.71
C LEU A 103 10.33 -23.71 7.06
N PRO A 104 9.05 -23.61 7.47
CA PRO A 104 8.01 -24.44 6.90
C PRO A 104 7.92 -24.21 5.39
N SER A 105 7.85 -25.31 4.65
CA SER A 105 7.65 -25.32 3.20
C SER A 105 6.35 -24.60 2.82
N GLU A 106 6.23 -24.19 1.57
CA GLU A 106 5.00 -23.53 1.11
C GLU A 106 3.77 -24.44 1.25
N ALA A 107 3.93 -25.74 0.99
CA ALA A 107 2.88 -26.73 1.19
C ALA A 107 2.46 -26.85 2.67
N GLU A 108 3.40 -26.79 3.61
CA GLU A 108 3.09 -26.79 5.04
C GLU A 108 2.40 -25.51 5.47
N ARG A 109 2.88 -24.34 5.01
CA ARG A 109 2.20 -23.07 5.26
C ARG A 109 0.77 -23.06 4.71
N ARG A 110 0.54 -23.68 3.55
CA ARG A 110 -0.79 -23.81 2.94
C ARG A 110 -1.70 -24.71 3.78
N ARG A 111 -1.23 -25.88 4.18
CA ARG A 111 -1.96 -26.80 5.07
C ARG A 111 -2.29 -26.14 6.41
N GLU A 112 -1.33 -25.44 7.01
CA GLU A 112 -1.54 -24.75 8.28
C GLU A 112 -2.57 -23.63 8.14
N ARG A 113 -2.48 -22.84 7.06
CA ARG A 113 -3.48 -21.84 6.72
C ARG A 113 -4.88 -22.46 6.56
N GLU A 114 -5.00 -23.58 5.86
CA GLU A 114 -6.28 -24.30 5.69
C GLU A 114 -6.86 -24.74 7.04
N ARG A 115 -6.05 -25.32 7.92
CA ARG A 115 -6.45 -25.67 9.29
C ARG A 115 -6.94 -24.46 10.08
N VAL A 116 -6.19 -23.36 10.03
CA VAL A 116 -6.59 -22.11 10.71
C VAL A 116 -7.93 -21.60 10.19
N VAL A 117 -8.17 -21.69 8.88
CA VAL A 117 -9.46 -21.30 8.28
C VAL A 117 -10.60 -22.20 8.76
N GLU A 118 -10.40 -23.51 8.82
CA GLU A 118 -11.40 -24.48 9.31
C GLU A 118 -11.77 -24.22 10.79
N VAL A 119 -10.77 -24.03 11.66
CA VAL A 119 -11.00 -23.71 13.07
C VAL A 119 -11.68 -22.35 13.20
N ALA A 120 -11.27 -21.35 12.42
CA ALA A 120 -11.91 -20.04 12.42
C ALA A 120 -13.39 -20.11 12.02
N GLN A 121 -13.76 -20.89 11.01
CA GLN A 121 -15.16 -21.10 10.63
C GLN A 121 -15.98 -21.68 11.79
N THR A 122 -15.41 -22.63 12.52
CA THR A 122 -16.05 -23.23 13.71
C THR A 122 -16.27 -22.18 14.80
N LEU A 123 -15.26 -21.36 15.10
CA LEU A 123 -15.36 -20.29 16.12
C LEU A 123 -16.40 -19.22 15.74
N LEU A 124 -16.42 -18.83 14.46
CA LEU A 124 -17.39 -17.84 13.95
C LEU A 124 -18.82 -18.38 13.99
N SER A 125 -19.02 -19.66 13.67
CA SER A 125 -20.32 -20.33 13.79
C SER A 125 -20.80 -20.42 15.24
N GLY A 126 -19.87 -20.49 16.19
CA GLY A 126 -20.13 -20.38 17.63
C GLY A 126 -20.46 -18.95 18.11
N GLY A 127 -20.56 -17.98 17.21
CA GLY A 127 -20.94 -16.60 17.52
C GLY A 127 -19.77 -15.67 17.91
N MET A 128 -18.52 -16.13 17.78
CA MET A 128 -17.37 -15.23 18.00
C MET A 128 -17.23 -14.21 16.87
N SER A 129 -16.73 -13.03 17.21
CA SER A 129 -16.32 -12.05 16.21
C SER A 129 -14.99 -12.46 15.54
N ILE A 130 -14.75 -12.01 14.30
CA ILE A 130 -13.47 -12.23 13.59
C ILE A 130 -12.27 -11.83 14.44
N ARG A 131 -12.37 -10.71 15.19
CA ARG A 131 -11.27 -10.23 16.01
C ARG A 131 -10.96 -11.19 17.16
N GLN A 132 -11.98 -11.69 17.86
CA GLN A 132 -11.80 -12.67 18.93
C GLN A 132 -11.22 -13.98 18.40
N ALA A 133 -11.74 -14.48 17.27
CA ALA A 133 -11.21 -15.67 16.63
C ALA A 133 -9.74 -15.48 16.19
N ALA A 134 -9.40 -14.31 15.65
CA ALA A 134 -8.05 -13.96 15.25
C ALA A 134 -7.08 -13.92 16.46
N ASP A 135 -7.51 -13.31 17.56
CA ASP A 135 -6.73 -13.24 18.80
C ASP A 135 -6.51 -14.65 19.38
N GLN A 136 -7.54 -15.52 19.35
CA GLN A 136 -7.43 -16.91 19.81
C GLN A 136 -6.51 -17.78 18.93
N LEU A 137 -6.52 -17.53 17.61
CA LEU A 137 -5.67 -18.24 16.65
C LEU A 137 -4.26 -17.64 16.55
N THR A 138 -3.97 -16.55 17.26
CA THR A 138 -2.70 -15.81 17.19
C THR A 138 -2.37 -15.34 15.76
N VAL A 139 -3.39 -14.97 14.98
CA VAL A 139 -3.23 -14.47 13.61
C VAL A 139 -3.75 -13.04 13.54
N PRO A 140 -3.09 -12.10 12.82
CA PRO A 140 -3.64 -10.77 12.65
C PRO A 140 -5.04 -10.79 12.01
N ALA A 141 -5.99 -10.02 12.58
CA ALA A 141 -7.39 -10.05 12.13
C ALA A 141 -7.59 -9.72 10.64
N PHE A 142 -6.74 -8.84 10.07
CA PHE A 142 -6.75 -8.56 8.63
C PHE A 142 -6.35 -9.78 7.81
N THR A 143 -5.29 -10.49 8.22
CA THR A 143 -4.81 -11.71 7.59
C THR A 143 -5.88 -12.80 7.61
N LEU A 144 -6.49 -13.03 8.77
CA LEU A 144 -7.58 -14.00 8.91
C LEU A 144 -8.77 -13.67 7.99
N LYS A 145 -9.15 -12.38 7.93
CA LYS A 145 -10.22 -11.91 7.04
C LYS A 145 -9.91 -12.18 5.56
N THR A 146 -8.66 -11.93 5.14
CA THR A 146 -8.20 -12.22 3.78
C THR A 146 -8.27 -13.72 3.49
N TRP A 147 -7.79 -14.56 4.42
CA TRP A 147 -7.81 -16.02 4.26
C TRP A 147 -9.22 -16.59 4.17
N LEU A 148 -10.15 -16.12 5.02
CA LEU A 148 -11.56 -16.52 4.99
C LEU A 148 -12.24 -16.12 3.67
N ARG A 149 -11.94 -14.92 3.16
CA ARG A 149 -12.46 -14.44 1.87
C ARG A 149 -11.96 -15.29 0.71
N GLU A 150 -10.66 -15.58 0.68
CA GLU A 150 -10.06 -16.44 -0.36
C GLU A 150 -10.61 -17.87 -0.31
N ALA A 151 -10.98 -18.36 0.88
CA ALA A 151 -11.66 -19.65 1.06
C ALA A 151 -13.17 -19.61 0.76
N GLY A 152 -13.72 -18.47 0.30
CA GLY A 152 -15.14 -18.34 -0.06
C GLY A 152 -16.11 -18.29 1.12
N VAL A 153 -15.62 -18.14 2.36
CA VAL A 153 -16.46 -18.06 3.55
C VAL A 153 -17.18 -16.72 3.57
N ARG A 154 -18.51 -16.75 3.39
CA ARG A 154 -19.35 -15.57 3.58
C ARG A 154 -19.48 -15.31 5.07
N ILE A 155 -18.74 -14.30 5.54
CA ILE A 155 -18.90 -13.80 6.89
C ILE A 155 -20.19 -12.97 6.92
N GLU A 156 -21.33 -13.63 7.07
CA GLU A 156 -22.54 -12.95 7.51
C GLU A 156 -22.23 -12.43 8.91
N ALA A 157 -22.15 -11.10 9.04
CA ALA A 157 -22.00 -10.49 10.34
C ALA A 157 -23.18 -10.97 11.18
N ALA A 158 -22.94 -11.79 12.21
CA ALA A 158 -23.95 -12.20 13.17
C ALA A 158 -24.45 -10.95 13.90
N THR A 159 -25.46 -10.30 13.34
CA THR A 159 -25.98 -8.99 13.76
C THR A 159 -27.38 -9.09 14.36
N ALA A 160 -27.84 -10.27 14.77
CA ALA A 160 -29.19 -10.38 15.32
C ALA A 160 -29.31 -9.90 16.80
N PRO A 161 -28.44 -10.25 17.76
CA PRO A 161 -28.62 -9.76 19.13
C PRO A 161 -27.81 -8.49 19.45
N GLN A 162 -26.66 -8.29 18.81
CA GLN A 162 -25.77 -7.16 19.10
C GLN A 162 -26.17 -5.86 18.37
N GLN A 163 -26.92 -5.97 17.27
CA GLN A 163 -27.44 -4.81 16.56
C GLN A 163 -28.70 -4.26 17.25
N ALA A 164 -29.52 -5.09 17.91
CA ALA A 164 -30.61 -4.62 18.75
C ALA A 164 -30.11 -3.80 19.96
N ALA A 165 -29.04 -4.26 20.62
CA ALA A 165 -28.40 -3.50 21.70
C ALA A 165 -27.74 -2.20 21.20
N ARG A 166 -27.15 -2.22 19.99
CA ARG A 166 -26.60 -1.02 19.36
C ARG A 166 -27.66 -0.05 18.85
N VAL A 167 -28.82 -0.53 18.40
CA VAL A 167 -29.94 0.32 18.00
C VAL A 167 -30.57 0.99 19.23
N ALA A 168 -30.63 0.31 20.38
CA ALA A 168 -31.09 0.94 21.63
C ALA A 168 -30.13 2.04 22.13
N VAL A 169 -28.82 1.84 22.00
CA VAL A 169 -27.82 2.87 22.36
C VAL A 169 -27.69 3.96 21.28
N ALA A 170 -27.89 3.64 20.00
CA ALA A 170 -27.87 4.61 18.90
C ALA A 170 -29.15 5.46 18.82
N ALA A 171 -30.30 4.94 19.27
CA ALA A 171 -31.53 5.74 19.39
C ALA A 171 -31.38 6.82 20.48
N ALA A 172 -30.56 6.59 21.51
CA ALA A 172 -30.23 7.61 22.51
C ALA A 172 -29.13 8.59 22.05
N ALA A 173 -28.31 8.22 21.05
CA ALA A 173 -27.24 9.05 20.49
C ALA A 173 -27.60 9.71 19.14
N GLY A 174 -28.83 9.50 18.64
CA GLY A 174 -29.31 9.91 17.32
C GLY A 174 -29.57 11.41 17.13
N SER A 175 -28.91 12.28 17.90
CA SER A 175 -28.98 13.73 17.71
C SER A 175 -27.66 14.36 17.26
N ALA A 176 -26.60 13.59 17.01
CA ALA A 176 -25.35 14.14 16.47
C ALA A 176 -24.55 13.13 15.63
N GLY A 177 -24.42 13.41 14.33
CA GLY A 177 -23.32 12.89 13.50
C GLY A 177 -23.70 11.83 12.49
N GLN A 178 -24.39 12.23 11.42
CA GLN A 178 -24.51 11.46 10.18
C GLN A 178 -23.10 11.10 9.66
N ARG A 179 -22.79 9.79 9.52
CA ARG A 179 -21.57 9.33 8.83
C ARG A 179 -21.77 9.47 7.31
N PRO A 180 -20.92 10.20 6.57
CA PRO A 180 -20.99 10.23 5.12
C PRO A 180 -20.64 8.85 4.53
N THR A 181 -21.45 8.43 3.55
CA THR A 181 -21.25 7.25 2.71
C THR A 181 -19.98 7.39 1.85
N VAL A 182 -19.43 6.24 1.43
CA VAL A 182 -18.10 6.06 0.82
C VAL A 182 -17.95 6.70 -0.57
N GLU A 183 -18.96 7.33 -1.13
CA GLU A 183 -18.89 7.75 -2.53
C GLU A 183 -17.95 8.92 -2.77
N HIS A 184 -17.81 9.92 -1.87
CA HIS A 184 -16.79 10.97 -2.04
C HIS A 184 -16.32 11.53 -0.69
N HIS A 185 -15.12 11.13 -0.23
CA HIS A 185 -14.53 11.67 1.00
C HIS A 185 -14.24 13.18 0.81
N PRO A 186 -14.77 14.10 1.67
CA PRO A 186 -14.70 15.54 1.46
C PRO A 186 -13.30 16.12 1.20
N VAL A 187 -12.30 15.60 1.92
CA VAL A 187 -10.90 16.00 1.74
C VAL A 187 -10.38 15.65 0.34
N SER A 188 -10.81 14.51 -0.22
CA SER A 188 -10.41 14.08 -1.57
C SER A 188 -11.02 14.99 -2.63
N VAL A 189 -12.28 15.41 -2.45
CA VAL A 189 -12.97 16.34 -3.37
C VAL A 189 -12.26 17.69 -3.41
N LEU A 190 -11.87 18.24 -2.26
CA LEU A 190 -11.12 19.50 -2.23
C LEU A 190 -9.75 19.40 -2.91
N ASN A 191 -9.02 18.31 -2.69
CA ASN A 191 -7.73 18.10 -3.37
C ASN A 191 -7.90 17.96 -4.89
N GLU A 192 -8.99 17.31 -5.34
CA GLU A 192 -9.32 17.20 -6.76
C GLU A 192 -9.63 18.59 -7.35
N TRP A 193 -10.39 19.44 -6.64
CA TRP A 193 -10.69 20.81 -7.07
C TRP A 193 -9.44 21.69 -7.14
N GLU A 194 -8.48 21.51 -6.23
CA GLU A 194 -7.17 22.17 -6.29
C GLU A 194 -6.39 21.73 -7.53
N GLN A 195 -6.36 20.42 -7.84
CA GLN A 195 -5.68 19.88 -9.03
C GLN A 195 -6.32 20.31 -10.34
N GLN A 196 -7.65 20.46 -10.36
CA GLN A 196 -8.41 20.99 -11.51
C GLN A 196 -8.29 22.51 -11.64
N GLY A 197 -7.67 23.20 -10.68
CA GLY A 197 -7.55 24.67 -10.67
C GLY A 197 -8.86 25.41 -10.39
N ARG A 198 -9.88 24.72 -9.84
CA ARG A 198 -11.17 25.32 -9.45
C ARG A 198 -11.04 26.15 -8.17
N ILE A 199 -10.13 25.73 -7.30
CA ILE A 199 -9.69 26.46 -6.13
C ILE A 199 -8.17 26.59 -6.16
N GLY A 200 -7.66 27.67 -5.60
CA GLY A 200 -6.24 27.86 -5.33
C GLY A 200 -5.75 26.94 -4.22
N ARG A 201 -4.47 27.09 -3.88
CA ARG A 201 -3.78 26.24 -2.92
C ARG A 201 -4.54 26.13 -1.58
N LEU A 202 -4.71 24.91 -1.11
CA LEU A 202 -5.32 24.63 0.19
C LEU A 202 -4.34 24.89 1.33
N GLU A 203 -4.77 25.66 2.32
CA GLU A 203 -4.02 25.89 3.55
C GLU A 203 -4.73 25.23 4.73
N TRP A 204 -3.97 24.46 5.53
CA TRP A 204 -4.50 23.67 6.63
C TRP A 204 -3.80 24.01 7.94
N GLU A 205 -4.58 24.40 8.94
CA GLU A 205 -4.12 24.60 10.31
C GLU A 205 -4.80 23.56 11.21
N VAL A 206 -4.03 22.93 12.11
CA VAL A 206 -4.59 21.95 13.06
C VAL A 206 -4.06 22.21 14.45
N ALA A 207 -4.95 22.49 15.38
CA ALA A 207 -4.67 22.61 16.80
C ALA A 207 -5.28 21.43 17.58
N SER A 208 -4.69 21.11 18.72
CA SER A 208 -5.26 20.15 19.68
C SER A 208 -5.45 20.83 21.02
N THR A 209 -6.60 20.64 21.64
CA THR A 209 -6.93 21.11 22.98
C THR A 209 -7.37 19.94 23.85
N GLY A 210 -7.31 20.12 25.17
CA GLY A 210 -7.72 19.10 26.13
C GLY A 210 -6.58 18.17 26.59
N PRO A 211 -6.89 17.22 27.50
CA PRO A 211 -5.89 16.36 28.11
C PRO A 211 -5.38 15.30 27.13
N ALA A 212 -4.15 14.82 27.35
CA ALA A 212 -3.50 13.86 26.45
C ALA A 212 -4.28 12.55 26.25
N HIS A 213 -5.12 12.16 27.21
CA HIS A 213 -5.97 10.97 27.14
C HIS A 213 -7.32 11.19 26.44
N ALA A 214 -7.69 12.45 26.15
CA ALA A 214 -8.91 12.81 25.43
C ALA A 214 -8.73 14.13 24.65
N PRO A 215 -7.80 14.19 23.67
CA PRO A 215 -7.57 15.40 22.91
C PRO A 215 -8.72 15.67 21.93
N VAL A 216 -9.15 16.93 21.85
CA VAL A 216 -10.04 17.44 20.81
C VAL A 216 -9.17 18.15 19.78
N PHE A 217 -9.31 17.76 18.51
CA PHE A 217 -8.60 18.40 17.42
C PHE A 217 -9.53 19.40 16.72
N CYS A 218 -9.03 20.60 16.48
CA CYS A 218 -9.67 21.62 15.66
C CYS A 218 -8.83 21.80 14.40
N ALA A 219 -9.44 21.58 13.23
CA ALA A 219 -8.82 21.82 11.94
C ALA A 219 -9.50 23.01 11.26
N VAL A 220 -8.70 23.86 10.64
CA VAL A 220 -9.17 25.00 9.84
C VAL A 220 -8.58 24.85 8.44
N VAL A 221 -9.41 25.03 7.42
CA VAL A 221 -9.01 24.99 6.02
C VAL A 221 -9.38 26.29 5.33
N SER A 222 -8.48 26.82 4.52
CA SER A 222 -8.76 27.96 3.64
C SER A 222 -8.38 27.65 2.19
N ALA A 223 -9.17 28.20 1.28
CA ALA A 223 -8.95 28.12 -0.16
C ALA A 223 -9.29 29.46 -0.81
N ARG A 224 -8.55 29.82 -1.87
CA ARG A 224 -8.92 30.95 -2.73
C ARG A 224 -9.78 30.42 -3.88
N LEU A 225 -10.91 31.04 -4.19
CA LEU A 225 -11.68 30.67 -5.37
C LEU A 225 -11.00 31.20 -6.63
N THR A 226 -11.03 30.44 -7.72
CA THR A 226 -10.53 30.89 -9.02
C THR A 226 -11.53 31.83 -9.69
N GLU A 227 -12.83 31.60 -9.45
CA GLU A 227 -13.93 32.48 -9.85
C GLU A 227 -14.14 33.59 -8.80
N GLY A 228 -13.30 34.62 -8.89
CA GLY A 228 -13.29 35.77 -8.00
C GLY A 228 -12.29 35.59 -6.86
N GLU A 229 -11.53 36.65 -6.54
CA GLU A 229 -10.45 36.64 -5.54
C GLU A 229 -10.90 36.40 -4.09
N ARG A 230 -12.09 35.83 -3.87
CA ARG A 230 -12.65 35.50 -2.57
C ARG A 230 -11.87 34.35 -1.94
N VAL A 231 -11.44 34.54 -0.70
CA VAL A 231 -10.90 33.49 0.16
C VAL A 231 -12.02 32.96 1.03
N VAL A 232 -12.22 31.64 1.01
CA VAL A 232 -13.20 30.93 1.84
C VAL A 232 -12.45 30.15 2.91
N ARG A 233 -12.95 30.19 4.14
CA ARG A 233 -12.34 29.51 5.30
C ARG A 233 -13.41 28.77 6.08
N ALA A 234 -13.13 27.53 6.45
CA ALA A 234 -14.02 26.70 7.26
C ALA A 234 -13.24 25.98 8.35
N SER A 235 -13.93 25.62 9.44
CA SER A 235 -13.32 24.89 10.55
C SER A 235 -14.16 23.69 10.97
N GLY A 236 -13.52 22.70 11.56
CA GLY A 236 -14.15 21.46 12.01
C GLY A 236 -13.42 20.84 13.18
N GLN A 237 -14.16 20.18 14.05
CA GLN A 237 -13.62 19.53 15.24
C GLN A 237 -13.81 18.01 15.18
N GLY A 238 -12.93 17.26 15.86
CA GLY A 238 -13.07 15.82 15.97
C GLY A 238 -12.11 15.18 16.97
N ALA A 239 -12.40 13.93 17.34
CA ALA A 239 -11.58 13.12 18.24
C ALA A 239 -10.23 12.68 17.64
N SER A 240 -9.97 13.02 16.37
CA SER A 240 -8.68 12.82 15.72
C SER A 240 -8.44 13.94 14.70
N LYS A 241 -7.17 14.18 14.36
CA LYS A 241 -6.79 15.13 13.29
C LYS A 241 -7.52 14.83 11.97
N ALA A 242 -7.71 13.55 11.63
CA ALA A 242 -8.40 13.14 10.42
C ALA A 242 -9.90 13.45 10.46
N ALA A 243 -10.56 13.19 11.59
CA ALA A 243 -11.97 13.53 11.78
C ALA A 243 -12.19 15.04 11.70
N ALA A 244 -11.36 15.84 12.39
CA ALA A 244 -11.42 17.30 12.35
C ALA A 244 -11.26 17.86 10.93
N ARG A 245 -10.28 17.33 10.17
CA ARG A 245 -10.08 17.72 8.75
C ARG A 245 -11.25 17.35 7.85
N THR A 246 -11.88 16.20 8.09
CA THR A 246 -13.03 15.75 7.29
C THR A 246 -14.23 16.67 7.51
N VAL A 247 -14.48 17.08 8.76
CA VAL A 247 -15.54 18.05 9.09
C VAL A 247 -15.22 19.42 8.49
N ALA A 248 -13.99 19.91 8.63
CA ALA A 248 -13.58 21.20 8.07
C ALA A 248 -13.69 21.21 6.53
N ALA A 249 -13.32 20.11 5.87
CA ALA A 249 -13.47 19.96 4.42
C ALA A 249 -14.94 19.98 3.97
N ALA A 250 -15.81 19.25 4.68
CA ALA A 250 -17.24 19.23 4.37
C ALA A 250 -17.87 20.62 4.50
N MET A 251 -17.51 21.35 5.56
CA MET A 251 -17.97 22.74 5.75
C MET A 251 -17.47 23.66 4.65
N LEU A 252 -16.22 23.51 4.20
CA LEU A 252 -15.69 24.30 3.10
C LEU A 252 -16.42 24.01 1.78
N LEU A 253 -16.70 22.75 1.47
CA LEU A 253 -17.45 22.38 0.27
C LEU A 253 -18.86 23.00 0.26
N SER A 254 -19.53 23.02 1.41
CA SER A 254 -20.84 23.68 1.54
C SER A 254 -20.76 25.20 1.33
N GLU A 255 -19.68 25.85 1.78
CA GLU A 255 -19.47 27.30 1.62
C GLU A 255 -19.10 27.69 0.17
N VAL A 256 -18.38 26.83 -0.54
CA VAL A 256 -18.02 27.07 -1.94
C VAL A 256 -19.20 26.83 -2.88
N GLY A 257 -20.14 25.95 -2.50
CA GLY A 257 -21.29 25.57 -3.32
C GLY A 257 -20.88 24.80 -4.58
N GLU A 258 -21.80 24.00 -5.14
CA GLU A 258 -21.59 23.48 -6.49
C GLU A 258 -21.75 24.64 -7.49
N PRO A 259 -20.74 24.94 -8.33
CA PRO A 259 -20.90 25.90 -9.41
C PRO A 259 -21.82 25.25 -10.46
N GLY A 260 -23.11 25.55 -10.37
CA GLY A 260 -24.12 25.00 -11.28
C GLY A 260 -25.58 25.26 -10.89
N ALA A 261 -25.90 25.59 -9.63
CA ALA A 261 -27.26 25.94 -9.24
C ALA A 261 -27.51 27.45 -9.40
N SER A 262 -27.82 27.90 -10.61
CA SER A 262 -28.49 29.19 -10.80
C SER A 262 -29.85 29.18 -10.07
N PRO A 263 -30.18 30.16 -9.23
CA PRO A 263 -31.52 30.30 -8.70
C PRO A 263 -32.45 30.70 -9.86
N SER A 264 -33.32 29.77 -10.25
CA SER A 264 -34.50 30.06 -11.06
C SER A 264 -35.67 30.22 -10.09
N GLY A 265 -36.08 31.46 -9.81
CA GLY A 265 -37.22 31.77 -8.94
C GLY A 265 -37.00 33.00 -8.09
#